data_AF-A0A535MCC7-F1
#
_entry.id   AF-A0A535MCC7-F1
#
_cell.length_a   1.000
_cell.length_b   1.000
_cell.length_c   1.000
_cell.angle_alpha   90.00
_cell.angle_beta   90.00
_cell.angle_gamma   90.00
#
_symmetry.space_group_name_H-M   'P 1'
#
loop_
_entity.id
_entity.type
_entity.pdbx_description
1 polymer ?
#
loop_
_entity_poly.entity_id
_entity_poly.type
_entity_poly.pdbx_seq_one_letter_code
_entity_poly.pdbx_strand_id
1 'polypeptide(L)'
;MTATPPRYTIRYAVERWKDSRWFIAYLVIVLAIFSVFLRPKGQSGTVVWIPSIEAVVIGGAYLAILYTFQRISYLEVGTDGLRLRYGMTSVTIPYAAISRVRRQPLDVAFAAPERRRYRNRFTRRLGGQPAVYIRVDRRQEDLIAQLQRRLGPRFLLGPDIVLPISDSEGFLAAIKPRIRAG
;
A
#
# COMPACT_ATOMS: atom_id res chain seq x y z
N MET A 1 -19.49 2.71 24.67
CA MET A 1 -18.64 3.64 23.90
C MET A 1 -17.88 2.82 22.85
N THR A 2 -18.31 2.88 21.59
CA THR A 2 -17.65 2.17 20.47
C THR A 2 -16.38 2.92 20.09
N ALA A 3 -15.28 2.59 20.77
CA ALA A 3 -13.96 3.11 20.40
C ALA A 3 -13.70 2.78 18.94
N THR A 4 -13.52 3.80 18.10
CA THR A 4 -13.18 3.59 16.69
C THR A 4 -11.89 2.76 16.64
N PRO A 5 -11.88 1.60 16.00
CA PRO A 5 -10.72 0.73 16.00
C PRO A 5 -9.52 1.49 15.42
N PRO A 6 -8.33 1.41 16.07
CA PRO A 6 -7.18 2.18 15.61
C PRO A 6 -6.76 1.68 14.23
N ARG A 7 -6.57 2.65 13.32
CA ARG A 7 -6.20 2.42 11.91
C ARG A 7 -4.78 2.89 11.66
N TYR A 8 -3.99 2.04 11.02
CA TYR A 8 -2.59 2.28 10.72
C TYR A 8 -2.38 2.26 9.21
N THR A 9 -1.93 3.38 8.65
CA THR A 9 -1.73 3.51 7.20
C THR A 9 -0.52 2.71 6.74
N ILE A 10 -0.65 2.03 5.60
CA ILE A 10 0.42 1.23 5.02
C ILE A 10 1.39 2.16 4.25
N ARG A 11 2.65 2.23 4.68
CA ARG A 11 3.65 3.16 4.12
C ARG A 11 3.98 2.90 2.66
N TYR A 12 3.80 1.68 2.17
CA TYR A 12 3.97 1.37 0.74
C TYR A 12 3.10 2.24 -0.17
N ALA A 13 1.84 2.49 0.22
CA ALA A 13 0.93 3.28 -0.60
C ALA A 13 1.31 4.78 -0.58
N VAL A 14 1.78 5.27 0.56
CA VAL A 14 2.23 6.66 0.74
C VAL A 14 3.52 6.92 -0.07
N GLU A 15 4.48 5.99 -0.05
CA GLU A 15 5.74 6.16 -0.79
C GLU A 15 5.52 6.12 -2.29
N ARG A 16 4.59 5.27 -2.76
CA ARG A 16 4.16 5.25 -4.18
C ARG A 16 3.58 6.60 -4.60
N TRP A 17 2.72 7.21 -3.77
CA TRP A 17 2.22 8.56 -4.03
C TRP A 17 3.33 9.61 -4.07
N LYS A 18 4.26 9.60 -3.10
CA LYS A 18 5.36 10.58 -3.03
C LYS A 18 6.27 10.58 -4.26
N ASP A 19 6.56 9.40 -4.82
CA ASP A 19 7.42 9.28 -6.00
C ASP A 19 6.67 9.60 -7.30
N SER A 20 5.42 9.17 -7.44
CA SER A 20 4.63 9.38 -8.67
C SER A 20 4.04 10.79 -8.78
N ARG A 21 3.76 11.47 -7.66
CA ARG A 21 3.06 12.78 -7.70
C ARG A 21 3.80 13.84 -8.51
N TRP A 22 5.13 13.90 -8.40
CA TRP A 22 5.92 14.94 -9.06
C TRP A 22 6.05 14.68 -10.56
N PHE A 23 6.35 13.44 -10.94
CA PHE A 23 6.45 13.06 -12.35
C PHE A 23 5.13 13.30 -13.10
N ILE A 24 4.01 12.89 -12.49
CA ILE A 24 2.70 13.00 -13.13
C ILE A 24 2.20 14.44 -13.09
N ALA A 25 2.41 15.19 -12.01
CA ALA A 25 2.07 16.61 -11.97
C ALA A 25 2.86 17.40 -13.02
N TYR A 26 4.15 17.13 -13.18
CA TYR A 26 4.97 17.74 -14.22
C TYR A 26 4.43 17.42 -15.63
N LEU A 27 4.14 16.15 -15.90
CA LEU A 27 3.63 15.71 -17.19
C LEU A 27 2.29 16.37 -17.53
N VAL A 28 1.38 16.47 -16.55
CA VAL A 28 0.09 17.17 -16.69
C VAL A 28 0.29 18.66 -16.97
N ILE A 29 1.18 19.33 -16.24
CA ILE A 29 1.45 20.77 -16.42
C ILE A 29 2.02 21.05 -17.81
N VAL A 30 3.03 20.27 -18.24
CA VAL A 30 3.65 20.43 -19.56
C VAL A 30 2.61 20.24 -20.66
N LEU A 31 1.77 19.21 -20.58
CA LEU A 31 0.69 18.98 -21.54
C LEU A 31 -0.37 20.07 -21.54
N ALA A 32 -0.73 20.58 -20.36
CA ALA A 32 -1.66 21.71 -20.25
C ALA A 32 -1.10 22.95 -20.98
N ILE A 33 0.17 23.29 -20.74
CA ILE A 33 0.86 24.40 -21.43
C ILE A 33 0.91 24.15 -22.94
N PHE A 34 1.30 22.94 -23.37
CA PHE A 34 1.36 22.56 -24.80
C PHE A 34 -0.01 22.71 -25.48
N SER A 35 -1.09 22.30 -24.82
CA SER A 35 -2.47 22.41 -25.34
C SER A 35 -2.95 23.85 -25.53
N VAL A 36 -2.44 24.78 -24.71
CA VAL A 36 -2.76 26.21 -24.80
C VAL A 36 -1.92 26.90 -25.86
N PHE A 37 -0.63 26.56 -25.97
CA PHE A 37 0.30 27.18 -26.92
C PHE A 37 0.15 26.68 -28.36
N LEU A 38 -0.19 25.40 -28.57
CA LEU A 38 -0.41 24.85 -29.91
C LEU A 38 -1.82 25.09 -30.46
N ARG A 39 -2.60 26.02 -29.88
CA ARG A 39 -3.86 26.45 -30.49
C ARG A 39 -3.58 26.97 -31.91
N PRO A 40 -3.96 26.23 -32.97
CA PRO A 40 -3.68 26.69 -34.32
C PRO A 40 -4.62 27.87 -34.60
N LYS A 41 -4.07 29.04 -34.89
CA LYS A 41 -4.84 30.18 -35.41
C LYS A 41 -5.24 29.85 -36.86
N GLY A 42 -6.31 29.09 -37.05
CA GLY A 42 -6.97 28.99 -38.36
C GLY A 42 -6.95 27.63 -39.08
N GLN A 43 -6.63 26.52 -38.43
CA GLN A 43 -6.82 25.18 -39.03
C GLN A 43 -7.68 24.31 -38.12
N SER A 44 -8.59 23.55 -38.74
CA SER A 44 -9.57 22.61 -38.20
C SER A 44 -8.96 21.65 -37.16
N GLY A 45 -8.75 22.16 -35.95
CA GLY A 45 -7.85 21.64 -34.93
C GLY A 45 -8.39 20.45 -34.13
N THR A 46 -9.17 19.56 -34.75
CA THR A 46 -9.77 18.42 -34.04
C THR A 46 -8.72 17.38 -33.64
N VAL A 47 -7.67 17.19 -34.44
CA VAL A 47 -6.75 16.03 -34.30
C VAL A 47 -5.69 16.20 -33.20
N VAL A 48 -5.20 17.41 -32.93
CA VAL A 48 -4.17 17.66 -31.89
C VAL A 48 -4.78 18.02 -30.53
N TRP A 49 -6.02 18.52 -30.52
CA TRP A 49 -6.66 19.03 -29.31
C TRP A 49 -7.26 17.93 -28.42
N ILE A 50 -7.89 16.92 -29.04
CA ILE A 50 -8.45 15.74 -28.36
C ILE A 50 -7.39 14.97 -27.55
N PRO A 51 -6.23 14.56 -28.11
CA PRO A 51 -5.24 13.78 -27.36
C PRO A 51 -4.61 14.57 -26.19
N SER A 52 -4.57 15.90 -26.28
CA SER A 52 -4.00 16.77 -25.24
C SER A 52 -4.91 16.82 -23.99
N ILE A 53 -6.22 16.97 -24.19
CA ILE A 53 -7.21 16.99 -23.09
C ILE A 53 -7.35 15.60 -22.49
N GLU A 54 -7.40 14.55 -23.31
CA GLU A 54 -7.45 13.16 -22.83
C GLU A 54 -6.27 12.85 -21.92
N ALA A 55 -5.05 13.25 -22.30
CA ALA A 55 -3.87 13.03 -21.48
C ALA A 55 -3.90 13.81 -20.14
N VAL A 56 -4.42 15.04 -20.11
CA VAL A 56 -4.61 15.81 -18.87
C VAL A 56 -5.66 15.15 -17.97
N VAL A 57 -6.79 14.72 -18.54
CA VAL A 57 -7.86 14.04 -17.81
C VAL A 57 -7.38 12.69 -17.26
N ILE A 58 -6.69 11.89 -18.07
CA ILE A 58 -6.11 10.60 -17.68
C ILE A 58 -5.05 10.79 -16.58
N GLY A 59 -4.16 11.78 -16.74
CA GLY A 59 -3.13 12.10 -15.74
C GLY A 59 -3.72 12.56 -14.42
N GLY A 60 -4.73 13.44 -14.46
CA GLY A 60 -5.49 13.89 -13.29
C GLY A 60 -6.24 12.76 -12.60
N ALA A 61 -6.94 11.92 -13.38
CA ALA A 61 -7.64 10.74 -12.85
C ALA A 61 -6.67 9.75 -12.20
N TYR A 62 -5.50 9.53 -12.79
CA TYR A 62 -4.48 8.66 -12.22
C TYR A 62 -3.93 9.19 -10.89
N LEU A 63 -3.70 10.51 -10.79
CA LEU A 63 -3.34 11.15 -9.50
C LEU A 63 -4.44 10.95 -8.46
N ALA A 64 -5.71 11.14 -8.83
CA ALA A 64 -6.85 10.93 -7.93
C ALA A 64 -6.94 9.46 -7.47
N ILE A 65 -6.67 8.50 -8.36
CA ILE A 65 -6.61 7.07 -8.03
C ILE A 65 -5.49 6.80 -7.02
N LEU A 66 -4.27 7.28 -7.25
CA LEU A 66 -3.15 7.08 -6.32
C LEU A 66 -3.41 7.74 -4.95
N TYR A 67 -3.97 8.94 -4.97
CA TYR A 67 -4.35 9.68 -3.77
C TYR A 67 -5.42 8.94 -2.96
N THR A 68 -6.40 8.34 -3.65
CA THR A 68 -7.42 7.51 -3.01
C THR A 68 -6.81 6.22 -2.48
N PHE A 69 -5.91 5.60 -3.26
CA PHE A 69 -5.24 4.35 -2.92
C PHE A 69 -4.45 4.43 -1.60
N GLN A 70 -3.78 5.56 -1.33
CA GLN A 70 -3.09 5.76 -0.05
C GLN A 70 -4.05 5.90 1.14
N ARG A 71 -5.26 6.43 0.94
CA ARG A 71 -6.25 6.59 2.03
C ARG A 71 -6.98 5.29 2.36
N ILE A 72 -7.22 4.44 1.37
CA ILE A 72 -7.92 3.16 1.55
C ILE A 72 -7.00 2.00 1.95
N SER A 73 -5.68 2.20 1.95
CA SER A 73 -4.69 1.18 2.33
C SER A 73 -4.31 1.31 3.80
N TYR A 74 -5.01 0.57 4.66
CA TYR A 74 -4.84 0.61 6.10
C TYR A 74 -4.93 -0.78 6.74
N LEU A 75 -4.28 -0.91 7.89
CA LEU A 75 -4.40 -2.02 8.81
C LEU A 75 -5.27 -1.57 9.99
N GLU A 76 -6.38 -2.25 10.23
CA GLU A 76 -7.36 -1.93 11.26
C GLU A 76 -7.39 -3.06 12.31
N VAL A 77 -7.35 -2.67 13.57
CA VAL A 77 -7.34 -3.58 14.71
C VAL A 77 -8.77 -3.77 15.21
N GLY A 78 -9.51 -4.69 14.59
CA GLY A 78 -10.92 -4.99 14.87
C GLY A 78 -11.12 -5.88 16.10
N THR A 79 -12.36 -6.04 16.55
CA THR A 79 -12.71 -6.87 17.72
C THR A 79 -12.47 -8.36 17.47
N ASP A 80 -12.79 -8.86 16.28
CA ASP A 80 -12.73 -10.30 15.96
C ASP A 80 -11.40 -10.70 15.26
N GLY A 81 -10.63 -9.72 14.81
CA GLY A 81 -9.37 -9.96 14.12
C GLY A 81 -8.71 -8.69 13.57
N LEU A 82 -7.58 -8.91 12.89
CA LEU A 82 -6.90 -7.88 12.13
C LEU A 82 -7.49 -7.76 10.74
N ARG A 83 -7.96 -6.57 10.37
CA ARG A 83 -8.43 -6.29 9.02
C ARG A 83 -7.34 -5.57 8.25
N LEU A 84 -6.79 -6.23 7.25
CA LEU A 84 -5.85 -5.65 6.32
C LEU A 84 -6.59 -5.25 5.05
N ARG A 85 -6.63 -3.94 4.77
CA ARG A 85 -7.12 -3.40 3.50
C ARG A 85 -5.96 -2.81 2.72
N TYR A 86 -5.77 -3.28 1.49
CA TYR A 86 -4.77 -2.76 0.58
C TYR A 86 -5.41 -2.52 -0.79
N GLY A 87 -5.74 -1.25 -1.07
CA GLY A 87 -6.53 -0.91 -2.25
C GLY A 87 -7.95 -1.48 -2.20
N MET A 88 -8.27 -2.29 -3.22
CA MET A 88 -9.54 -3.02 -3.33
C MET A 88 -9.55 -4.35 -2.57
N THR A 89 -8.38 -4.88 -2.19
CA THR A 89 -8.29 -6.14 -1.46
C THR A 89 -8.51 -5.90 0.04
N SER A 90 -9.46 -6.61 0.63
CA SER A 90 -9.64 -6.70 2.08
C SER A 90 -9.47 -8.14 2.55
N VAL A 91 -8.70 -8.35 3.60
CA VAL A 91 -8.53 -9.65 4.26
C VAL A 91 -8.64 -9.46 5.75
N THR A 92 -9.36 -10.37 6.42
CA THR A 92 -9.48 -10.40 7.87
C THR A 92 -8.72 -11.63 8.38
N ILE A 93 -7.84 -11.42 9.36
CA ILE A 93 -7.02 -12.45 9.99
C ILE A 93 -7.51 -12.61 11.42
N PRO A 94 -8.08 -13.78 11.80
CA PRO A 94 -8.54 -14.04 13.17
C PRO A 94 -7.37 -13.99 14.16
N TYR A 95 -7.60 -13.53 15.40
CA TYR A 95 -6.53 -13.51 16.41
C TYR A 95 -6.01 -14.91 16.76
N ALA A 96 -6.87 -15.92 16.77
CA ALA A 96 -6.50 -17.32 16.98
C ALA A 96 -5.52 -17.85 15.91
N ALA A 97 -5.47 -17.23 14.73
CA ALA A 97 -4.53 -17.58 13.68
C ALA A 97 -3.16 -16.92 13.86
N ILE A 98 -3.01 -15.96 14.77
CA ILE A 98 -1.79 -15.17 14.94
C ILE A 98 -0.94 -15.81 16.03
N SER A 99 0.17 -16.43 15.61
CA SER A 99 1.13 -17.06 16.53
C SER A 99 2.05 -16.03 17.19
N ARG A 100 2.52 -15.02 16.45
CA ARG A 100 3.48 -14.04 16.97
C ARG A 100 3.42 -12.74 16.21
N VAL A 101 3.57 -11.61 16.91
CA VAL A 101 3.71 -10.29 16.29
C VAL A 101 4.98 -9.61 16.80
N ARG A 102 5.82 -9.14 15.88
CA ARG A 102 7.09 -8.47 16.19
C ARG A 102 7.31 -7.27 15.30
N ARG A 103 8.12 -6.32 15.77
CA ARG A 103 8.61 -5.19 14.99
C ARG A 103 10.05 -5.47 14.57
N GLN A 104 10.34 -5.36 13.29
CA GLN A 104 11.69 -5.46 12.74
C GLN A 104 11.84 -4.47 11.58
N PRO A 105 13.07 -4.04 11.26
CA PRO A 105 13.30 -3.19 10.09
C PRO A 105 12.97 -3.97 8.82
N LEU A 106 12.34 -3.28 7.86
CA LEU A 106 11.84 -3.88 6.63
C LEU A 106 12.93 -4.59 5.81
N ASP A 107 14.17 -4.10 5.86
CA ASP A 107 15.31 -4.72 5.16
C ASP A 107 15.56 -6.18 5.59
N VAL A 108 15.21 -6.56 6.82
CA VAL A 108 15.35 -7.94 7.31
C VAL A 108 14.45 -8.90 6.51
N ALA A 109 13.28 -8.45 6.05
CA ALA A 109 12.41 -9.26 5.20
C ALA A 109 13.01 -9.50 3.79
N PHE A 110 13.83 -8.57 3.32
CA PHE A 110 14.43 -8.60 1.97
C PHE A 110 15.87 -9.14 1.95
N ALA A 111 16.44 -9.44 3.12
CA ALA A 111 17.73 -10.10 3.23
C ALA A 111 17.71 -11.53 2.67
N ALA A 112 16.55 -12.20 2.70
CA ALA A 112 16.36 -13.53 2.14
C ALA A 112 16.60 -13.53 0.60
N PRO A 113 17.37 -14.49 0.06
CA PRO A 113 17.75 -14.52 -1.37
C PRO A 113 16.54 -14.47 -2.32
N GLU A 114 15.49 -15.22 -1.98
CA GLU A 114 14.24 -15.33 -2.76
C GLU A 114 13.48 -14.00 -2.91
N ARG A 115 13.72 -13.06 -1.99
CA ARG A 115 12.99 -11.78 -1.91
C ARG A 115 13.78 -10.60 -2.45
N ARG A 116 15.07 -10.78 -2.76
CA ARG A 116 15.87 -9.74 -3.44
C ARG A 116 15.20 -9.25 -4.73
N ARG A 117 14.49 -10.13 -5.46
CA ARG A 117 13.72 -9.78 -6.66
C ARG A 117 12.55 -8.81 -6.41
N TYR A 118 12.00 -8.80 -5.20
CA TYR A 118 10.92 -7.89 -4.82
C TYR A 118 11.44 -6.58 -4.21
N ARG A 119 12.77 -6.44 -4.09
CA ARG A 119 13.40 -5.22 -3.61
C ARG A 119 13.42 -4.19 -4.73
N ASN A 120 12.47 -3.26 -4.70
CA ASN A 120 12.39 -2.13 -5.62
C ASN A 120 13.01 -0.86 -5.00
N ARG A 121 13.14 0.22 -5.77
CA ARG A 121 13.53 1.56 -5.30
C ARG A 121 12.70 2.00 -4.08
N PHE A 122 11.39 1.72 -4.08
CA PHE A 122 10.49 2.01 -2.97
C PHE A 122 10.84 1.24 -1.69
N THR A 123 11.06 -0.07 -1.79
CA THR A 123 11.39 -0.90 -0.62
C THR A 123 12.75 -0.53 -0.06
N ARG A 124 13.71 -0.09 -0.91
CA ARG A 124 15.02 0.42 -0.46
C ARG A 124 14.89 1.67 0.40
N ARG A 125 14.02 2.62 0.04
CA ARG A 125 13.77 3.84 0.84
C ARG A 125 13.06 3.53 2.16
N LEU A 126 12.21 2.51 2.16
CA LEU A 126 11.50 2.03 3.34
C LEU A 126 12.31 1.02 4.17
N GLY A 127 13.48 0.59 3.71
CA GLY A 127 14.24 -0.53 4.27
C GLY A 127 14.61 -0.36 5.75
N GLY A 128 15.10 0.83 6.11
CA GLY A 128 15.42 1.19 7.50
C GLY A 128 14.20 1.55 8.36
N GLN A 129 12.98 1.57 7.79
CA GLN A 129 11.79 1.92 8.55
C GLN A 129 11.22 0.70 9.29
N PRO A 130 10.59 0.92 10.45
CA PRO A 130 10.00 -0.17 11.21
C PRO A 130 8.82 -0.79 10.45
N ALA A 131 8.83 -2.12 10.34
CA ALA A 131 7.74 -2.91 9.82
C ALA A 131 7.22 -3.88 10.88
N VAL A 132 5.93 -4.19 10.79
CA VAL A 132 5.27 -5.18 11.63
C VAL A 132 5.29 -6.51 10.90
N TYR A 133 5.70 -7.55 11.63
CA TYR A 133 5.73 -8.93 11.19
C TYR A 133 4.68 -9.68 11.99
N ILE A 134 3.65 -10.17 11.30
CA ILE A 134 2.56 -10.94 11.87
C ILE A 134 2.74 -12.37 11.39
N ARG A 135 3.17 -13.26 12.29
CA ARG A 135 3.31 -14.68 12.01
C ARG A 135 1.97 -15.36 12.20
N VAL A 136 1.47 -15.94 11.12
CA VAL A 136 0.30 -16.82 11.12
C VAL A 136 0.73 -18.22 11.54
N ASP A 137 -0.13 -18.95 12.25
CA ASP A 137 0.12 -20.35 12.57
C ASP A 137 0.25 -21.17 11.28
N ARG A 138 1.31 -21.98 11.21
CA ARG A 138 1.59 -22.85 10.07
C ARG A 138 0.50 -23.91 9.88
N ARG A 139 -0.21 -24.27 10.95
CA ARG A 139 -1.34 -25.21 10.88
C ARG A 139 -2.51 -24.71 10.04
N GLN A 140 -2.58 -23.41 9.75
CA GLN A 140 -3.63 -22.80 8.94
C GLN A 140 -3.14 -22.57 7.50
N GLU A 141 -2.72 -23.64 6.82
CA GLU A 141 -2.18 -23.57 5.45
C GLU A 141 -3.17 -22.95 4.46
N ASP A 142 -4.47 -23.26 4.60
CA ASP A 142 -5.52 -22.67 3.77
C ASP A 142 -5.59 -21.15 3.90
N LEU A 143 -5.44 -20.63 5.13
CA LEU A 143 -5.44 -19.19 5.38
C LEU A 143 -4.20 -18.54 4.76
N ILE A 144 -3.03 -19.18 4.89
CA ILE A 144 -1.77 -18.70 4.30
C ILE A 144 -1.89 -18.66 2.77
N ALA A 145 -2.44 -19.71 2.16
CA ALA A 145 -2.66 -19.77 0.71
C ALA A 145 -3.64 -18.69 0.23
N GLN A 146 -4.74 -18.47 0.96
CA GLN A 146 -5.70 -17.39 0.67
C GLN A 146 -5.07 -16.02 0.79
N LEU A 147 -4.29 -15.79 1.84
CA LEU A 147 -3.53 -14.55 2.05
C LEU A 147 -2.55 -14.32 0.89
N GLN A 148 -1.85 -15.36 0.45
CA GLN A 148 -0.89 -15.29 -0.66
C GLN A 148 -1.56 -14.94 -1.98
N ARG A 149 -2.72 -15.55 -2.27
CA ARG A 149 -3.51 -15.24 -3.47
C ARG A 149 -4.04 -13.81 -3.46
N ARG A 150 -4.52 -13.32 -2.30
CA ARG A 150 -5.17 -11.99 -2.21
C ARG A 150 -4.18 -10.82 -2.10
N LEU A 151 -3.17 -10.95 -1.24
CA LEU A 151 -2.20 -9.87 -0.96
C LEU A 151 -1.01 -9.91 -1.95
N GLY A 152 -0.69 -11.12 -2.42
CA GLY A 152 0.43 -11.39 -3.29
C GLY A 152 1.75 -11.66 -2.52
N PRO A 153 2.75 -12.20 -3.22
CA PRO A 153 4.01 -12.66 -2.62
C PRO A 153 4.90 -11.52 -2.10
N ARG A 154 4.52 -10.25 -2.28
CA ARG A 154 5.24 -9.10 -1.72
C ARG A 154 5.02 -8.94 -0.22
N PHE A 155 3.84 -9.30 0.29
CA PHE A 155 3.47 -9.08 1.69
C PHE A 155 3.69 -10.31 2.59
N LEU A 156 3.93 -11.49 2.03
CA LEU A 156 4.03 -12.76 2.77
C LEU A 156 5.41 -13.41 2.63
N LEU A 157 6.04 -13.70 3.77
CA LEU A 157 7.29 -14.43 3.94
C LEU A 157 6.96 -15.80 4.55
N GLY A 158 6.54 -16.74 3.71
CA GLY A 158 5.95 -17.99 4.19
C GLY A 158 4.74 -17.68 5.10
N PRO A 159 4.77 -18.05 6.40
CA PRO A 159 3.70 -17.73 7.35
C PRO A 159 3.75 -16.28 7.89
N ASP A 160 4.81 -15.52 7.64
CA ASP A 160 5.00 -14.17 8.20
C ASP A 160 4.46 -13.10 7.24
N ILE A 161 3.46 -12.33 7.66
CA ILE A 161 2.98 -11.15 6.93
C ILE A 161 3.82 -9.94 7.35
N VAL A 162 4.40 -9.23 6.38
CA VAL A 162 5.30 -8.09 6.61
C VAL A 162 4.65 -6.79 6.10
N LEU A 163 4.42 -5.84 7.00
CA LEU A 163 3.71 -4.59 6.72
C LEU A 163 4.46 -3.38 7.32
N PRO A 164 5.00 -2.47 6.49
CA PRO A 164 5.47 -1.18 6.98
C PRO A 164 4.27 -0.26 7.22
N ILE A 165 4.06 0.15 8.47
CA ILE A 165 2.92 0.98 8.90
C ILE A 165 3.40 2.29 9.54
N SER A 166 2.54 3.32 9.54
CA SER A 166 2.87 4.65 10.07
C SER A 166 3.25 4.63 11.55
N ASP A 167 2.50 3.94 12.40
CA ASP A 167 2.76 3.81 13.84
C ASP A 167 2.84 2.33 14.26
N SER A 168 4.06 1.78 14.21
CA SER A 168 4.30 0.39 14.61
C SER A 168 4.25 0.15 16.11
N GLU A 169 4.49 1.18 16.92
CA GLU A 169 4.53 1.05 18.38
C GLU A 169 3.12 1.03 18.96
N GLY A 170 2.27 1.99 18.55
CA GLY A 170 0.86 1.99 18.91
C GLY A 170 0.15 0.72 18.47
N PHE A 171 0.47 0.20 17.28
CA PHE A 171 -0.07 -1.07 16.80
C PHE A 171 0.31 -2.24 17.72
N LEU A 172 1.59 -2.34 18.11
CA LEU A 172 2.04 -3.40 19.01
C LEU A 172 1.39 -3.30 20.40
N ALA A 173 1.22 -2.09 20.91
CA ALA A 173 0.54 -1.87 22.18
C ALA A 173 -0.95 -2.29 22.11
N ALA A 174 -1.62 -1.99 21.00
CA ALA A 174 -3.02 -2.35 20.79
C ALA A 174 -3.24 -3.87 20.61
N ILE A 175 -2.28 -4.58 20.00
CA ILE A 175 -2.45 -6.00 19.64
C ILE A 175 -1.99 -6.98 20.71
N LYS A 176 -0.93 -6.64 21.48
CA LYS A 176 -0.40 -7.49 22.56
C LYS A 176 -1.46 -7.99 23.55
N PRO A 177 -2.39 -7.15 24.07
CA PRO A 177 -3.41 -7.64 25.00
C PRO A 177 -4.42 -8.58 24.32
N ARG A 178 -4.70 -8.39 23.02
CA ARG A 178 -5.67 -9.21 22.29
C ARG A 178 -5.14 -10.60 21.95
N ILE A 179 -3.84 -10.72 21.65
CA ILE A 179 -3.19 -12.02 21.40
C ILE A 179 -3.03 -12.83 22.69
N ARG A 180 -2.91 -12.18 23.86
CA ARG A 180 -2.84 -12.89 25.15
C ARG A 180 -4.20 -13.40 25.64
N ALA A 181 -5.29 -12.82 25.14
CA ALA A 181 -6.65 -13.10 25.60
C ALA A 181 -7.40 -14.14 24.74
N GLY A 182 -6.87 -14.48 23.56
CA GLY A 182 -7.37 -15.56 22.70
C GLY A 182 -6.43 -16.75 22.71
#